data_AF-A0A814LAM2-F1
#
_entry.id   AF-A0A814LAM2-F1
#
_cell.length_a   1.000
_cell.length_b   1.000
_cell.length_c   1.000
_cell.angle_alpha   90.00
_cell.angle_beta   90.00
_cell.angle_gamma   90.00
#
_symmetry.space_group_name_H-M   'P 1'
#
loop_
_entity.id
_entity.type
_entity.pdbx_description
1 polymer ?
#
loop_
_entity_poly.entity_id
_entity_poly.type
_entity_poly.pdbx_seq_one_letter_code
_entity_poly.pdbx_strand_id
1 'polypeptide(L)'
;MNKEKNKLKKLLLEHVPNEIFFEIFEYMEFYEVYYGFYHLNKRFKNLIMDSKFLSKINIPYISKLNFEFFYQNIIIKNEHHIKILILSNIFINDIILSSFDFSLKFINLKILIITHINENIFDKTFDELKCLYGLNSLTIKFNESIENLNKIFSKIISLSKLKYFKIKYQTINDQNQSINYFNKYNYSKIEYLIIEGNLSINSLNNLLYYFPKLHHVSINYLFYSHHDIQLYSSIQLKNLKYVSLKIYLIKFNQFEKIIKNLFYHVEIFKISTHYDEKYLDAKKWEYLITSYMPKLRIFDINHDGFISENELTYHDVINQFKSSFWMEKKWFFKHEHNWLERLNSGVFYSAQPYSRIVPLSQLTKLIIKKFNLDLNEMIDILYSTSELQIFKCDFLSLDNFNSIETGKHHAFEHVLEKNKIKMLHLRSNCTSEKLRLVIDLFHEIKHLTIGIQCTQMIETTKYLLSYKHKLRHLFFLCISDISEVYIKNLINMIEKEKLLSDYFIKFINRKIYLWW
;
A
#
# COMPACT_ATOMS: atom_id res chain seq x y z
N MET A 1 7.08 61.69 -15.35
CA MET A 1 7.90 60.62 -14.73
C MET A 1 7.08 59.81 -13.71
N ASN A 2 5.94 59.22 -14.11
CA ASN A 2 5.09 58.41 -13.19
C ASN A 2 4.09 57.50 -13.93
N LYS A 3 4.54 56.71 -14.92
CA LYS A 3 3.69 55.69 -15.58
C LYS A 3 4.35 54.31 -15.80
N GLU A 4 5.56 54.07 -15.27
CA GLU A 4 6.31 52.83 -15.57
C GLU A 4 6.57 51.86 -14.40
N LYS A 5 6.07 52.13 -13.19
CA LYS A 5 6.28 51.24 -12.03
C LYS A 5 4.97 50.65 -11.53
N ASN A 6 4.44 49.66 -12.26
CA ASN A 6 3.59 48.57 -11.74
C ASN A 6 3.26 47.51 -12.81
N LYS A 7 4.23 47.17 -13.68
CA LYS A 7 4.26 45.84 -14.31
C LYS A 7 4.97 44.88 -13.36
N LEU A 8 4.34 44.57 -12.23
CA LEU A 8 4.64 43.32 -11.53
C LEU A 8 4.32 42.23 -12.56
N LYS A 9 5.38 41.58 -13.09
CA LYS A 9 5.26 40.44 -13.99
C LYS A 9 4.58 39.34 -13.20
N LYS A 10 3.24 39.34 -13.25
CA LYS A 10 2.42 38.18 -12.89
C LYS A 10 3.02 37.02 -13.66
N LEU A 11 3.75 36.13 -12.99
CA LEU A 11 4.18 34.89 -13.62
C LEU A 11 2.89 34.11 -13.83
N LEU A 12 2.30 34.29 -15.01
CA LEU A 12 1.18 33.49 -15.43
C LEU A 12 1.65 32.04 -15.33
N LEU A 13 0.89 31.19 -14.66
CA LEU A 13 1.07 29.73 -14.63
C LEU A 13 1.35 29.17 -16.04
N GLU A 14 0.85 29.89 -17.04
CA GLU A 14 1.04 29.73 -18.48
C GLU A 14 2.49 29.87 -18.98
N HIS A 15 3.41 30.41 -18.18
CA HIS A 15 4.84 30.55 -18.51
C HIS A 15 5.72 29.47 -17.87
N VAL A 16 5.24 28.76 -16.84
CA VAL A 16 5.96 27.61 -16.28
C VAL A 16 6.07 26.54 -17.37
N PRO A 17 7.23 25.94 -17.67
CA PRO A 17 7.35 24.92 -18.72
C PRO A 17 6.47 23.68 -18.49
N ASN A 18 6.11 22.97 -19.56
CA ASN A 18 5.25 21.77 -19.48
C ASN A 18 5.91 20.65 -18.66
N GLU A 19 7.23 20.57 -18.72
CA GLU A 19 8.09 19.59 -18.06
C GLU A 19 7.90 19.63 -16.55
N ILE A 20 7.83 20.83 -15.97
CA ILE A 20 7.60 21.03 -14.54
C ILE A 20 6.21 20.52 -14.14
N PHE A 21 5.19 20.71 -14.99
CA PHE A 21 3.86 20.16 -14.71
C PHE A 21 3.83 18.63 -14.81
N PHE A 22 4.57 18.03 -15.76
CA PHE A 22 4.69 16.57 -15.81
C PHE A 22 5.36 16.03 -14.54
N GLU A 23 6.44 16.66 -14.06
CA GLU A 23 7.07 16.29 -12.79
C GLU A 23 6.09 16.40 -11.62
N ILE A 24 5.31 17.48 -11.54
CA ILE A 24 4.27 17.64 -10.50
C ILE A 24 3.20 16.54 -10.60
N PHE A 25 2.73 16.25 -11.82
CA PHE A 25 1.67 15.26 -12.05
C PHE A 25 2.11 13.85 -11.67
N GLU A 26 3.38 13.49 -11.78
CA GLU A 26 3.91 12.19 -11.32
C GLU A 26 3.65 11.92 -9.83
N TYR A 27 3.47 12.96 -9.02
CA TYR A 27 3.21 12.84 -7.58
C TYR A 27 1.72 12.85 -7.20
N MET A 28 0.84 13.09 -8.16
CA MET A 28 -0.61 13.19 -7.95
C MET A 28 -1.34 11.99 -8.56
N GLU A 29 -2.55 11.69 -8.08
CA GLU A 29 -3.40 10.76 -8.81
C GLU A 29 -3.96 11.43 -10.07
N PHE A 30 -4.14 10.65 -11.14
CA PHE A 30 -4.60 11.21 -12.41
C PHE A 30 -5.92 11.98 -12.27
N TYR A 31 -6.87 11.48 -11.47
CA TYR A 31 -8.12 12.18 -11.21
C TYR A 31 -7.91 13.54 -10.52
N GLU A 32 -6.94 13.65 -9.60
CA GLU A 32 -6.60 14.91 -8.93
C GLU A 32 -6.00 15.90 -9.93
N VAL A 33 -5.14 15.44 -10.84
CA VAL A 33 -4.61 16.24 -11.94
C VAL A 33 -5.74 16.73 -12.85
N TYR A 34 -6.63 15.84 -13.25
CA TYR A 34 -7.78 16.19 -14.08
C TYR A 34 -8.66 17.26 -13.42
N TYR A 35 -9.17 16.99 -12.22
CA TYR A 35 -10.03 17.91 -11.49
C TYR A 35 -9.30 19.22 -11.13
N GLY A 36 -8.00 19.10 -10.88
CA GLY A 36 -7.08 20.19 -10.56
C GLY A 36 -6.79 21.14 -11.70
N PHE A 37 -6.58 20.64 -12.92
CA PHE A 37 -5.93 21.41 -13.97
C PHE A 37 -6.70 21.46 -15.29
N TYR A 38 -7.60 20.50 -15.56
CA TYR A 38 -8.25 20.37 -16.88
C TYR A 38 -9.08 21.58 -17.30
N HIS A 39 -9.73 22.25 -16.34
CA HIS A 39 -10.58 23.41 -16.59
C HIS A 39 -9.85 24.76 -16.49
N LEU A 40 -8.54 24.78 -16.26
CA LEU A 40 -7.81 26.04 -16.06
C LEU A 40 -7.67 26.84 -17.36
N ASN A 41 -7.13 26.23 -18.42
CA ASN A 41 -7.04 26.83 -19.76
C ASN A 41 -6.76 25.76 -20.83
N LYS A 42 -6.72 26.19 -22.11
CA LYS A 42 -6.44 25.29 -23.25
C LYS A 42 -5.10 24.56 -23.14
N ARG A 43 -4.08 25.21 -22.58
CA ARG A 43 -2.75 24.61 -22.40
C ARG A 43 -2.81 23.42 -21.44
N PHE A 44 -3.44 23.56 -20.27
CA PHE A 44 -3.59 22.44 -19.32
C PHE A 44 -4.49 21.33 -19.84
N LYS A 45 -5.55 21.70 -20.57
CA LYS A 45 -6.38 20.72 -21.26
C LYS A 45 -5.55 19.86 -22.22
N ASN A 46 -4.72 20.49 -23.06
CA ASN A 46 -3.84 19.79 -23.99
C ASN A 46 -2.78 18.95 -23.24
N LEU A 47 -2.14 19.53 -22.22
CA LEU A 47 -1.17 18.82 -21.36
C LEU A 47 -1.73 17.50 -20.83
N ILE A 48 -2.96 17.52 -20.30
CA ILE A 48 -3.58 16.34 -19.70
C ILE A 48 -3.96 15.31 -20.77
N MET A 49 -4.51 15.78 -21.90
CA MET A 49 -4.95 14.91 -23.00
C MET A 49 -3.79 14.27 -23.77
N ASP A 50 -2.68 14.99 -23.96
CA ASP A 50 -1.52 14.52 -24.73
C ASP A 50 -0.47 13.81 -23.85
N SER A 51 -0.76 13.65 -22.55
CA SER A 51 0.22 13.13 -21.59
C SER A 51 0.41 11.60 -21.70
N LYS A 52 1.68 11.17 -21.71
CA LYS A 52 2.06 9.77 -21.41
C LYS A 52 1.61 9.30 -20.03
N PHE A 53 1.24 10.25 -19.16
CA PHE A 53 0.74 10.05 -17.81
C PHE A 53 -0.60 9.29 -17.77
N LEU A 54 -1.39 9.33 -18.84
CA LEU A 54 -2.63 8.55 -19.01
C LEU A 54 -2.42 7.02 -19.05
N SER A 55 -1.18 6.54 -19.09
CA SER A 55 -0.90 5.10 -19.08
C SER A 55 -1.40 4.38 -17.82
N LYS A 56 -1.61 5.11 -16.71
CA LYS A 56 -2.19 4.61 -15.47
C LYS A 56 -3.37 5.47 -15.02
N ILE A 57 -4.56 4.89 -15.01
CA ILE A 57 -5.76 5.55 -14.50
C ILE A 57 -6.21 4.86 -13.22
N ASN A 58 -6.31 5.65 -12.15
CA ASN A 58 -7.02 5.28 -10.93
C ASN A 58 -8.32 6.07 -10.88
N ILE A 59 -9.45 5.37 -10.79
CA ILE A 59 -10.76 5.98 -10.67
C ILE A 59 -11.15 5.94 -9.18
N PRO A 60 -11.03 7.06 -8.45
CA PRO A 60 -11.39 7.11 -7.04
C PRO A 60 -12.90 6.99 -6.83
N TYR A 61 -13.29 6.87 -5.57
CA TYR A 61 -14.69 6.90 -5.17
C TYR A 61 -15.24 8.33 -5.32
N ILE A 62 -15.97 8.56 -6.42
CA ILE A 62 -16.54 9.86 -6.82
C ILE A 62 -18.02 9.68 -7.14
N SER A 63 -18.78 10.79 -7.14
CA SER A 63 -20.20 10.76 -7.50
C SER A 63 -20.40 10.23 -8.92
N LYS A 64 -21.57 9.62 -9.17
CA LYS A 64 -21.93 9.07 -10.49
C LYS A 64 -21.77 10.10 -11.62
N LEU A 65 -22.26 11.32 -11.42
CA LEU A 65 -22.14 12.40 -12.40
C LEU A 65 -20.68 12.76 -12.72
N ASN A 66 -19.84 12.88 -11.68
CA ASN A 66 -18.41 13.17 -11.90
C ASN A 66 -17.70 12.03 -12.60
N PHE A 67 -18.09 10.79 -12.29
CA PHE A 67 -17.57 9.60 -12.95
C PHE A 67 -17.96 9.53 -14.43
N GLU A 68 -19.24 9.74 -14.76
CA GLU A 68 -19.72 9.76 -16.14
C GLU A 68 -19.00 10.85 -16.94
N PHE A 69 -18.88 12.05 -16.36
CA PHE A 69 -18.17 13.16 -16.98
C PHE A 69 -16.68 12.83 -17.21
N PHE A 70 -16.01 12.26 -16.22
CA PHE A 70 -14.60 11.85 -16.32
C PHE A 70 -14.40 10.74 -17.36
N TYR A 71 -15.27 9.75 -17.36
CA TYR A 71 -15.21 8.63 -18.30
C TYR A 71 -15.37 9.10 -19.75
N GLN A 72 -16.40 9.92 -20.03
CA GLN A 72 -16.66 10.45 -21.38
C GLN A 72 -15.56 11.38 -21.88
N ASN A 73 -15.04 12.25 -21.00
CA ASN A 73 -14.11 13.28 -21.44
C ASN A 73 -12.66 12.81 -21.47
N ILE A 74 -12.28 11.84 -20.64
CA ILE A 74 -10.90 11.41 -20.50
C ILE A 74 -10.69 9.94 -20.87
N ILE A 75 -11.41 9.02 -20.23
CA ILE A 75 -11.12 7.59 -20.38
C ILE A 75 -11.38 7.14 -21.82
N ILE A 76 -12.57 7.41 -22.36
CA ILE A 76 -12.94 7.01 -23.74
C ILE A 76 -11.97 7.59 -24.76
N LYS A 77 -11.56 8.85 -24.60
CA LYS A 77 -10.67 9.51 -25.58
C LYS A 77 -9.25 8.96 -25.59
N ASN A 78 -8.85 8.29 -24.51
CA ASN A 78 -7.47 7.82 -24.30
C ASN A 78 -7.39 6.31 -24.06
N GLU A 79 -8.44 5.56 -24.36
CA GLU A 79 -8.58 4.13 -24.06
C GLU A 79 -7.44 3.27 -24.62
N HIS A 80 -6.98 3.60 -25.83
CA HIS A 80 -5.85 2.94 -26.49
C HIS A 80 -4.49 3.24 -25.84
N HIS A 81 -4.34 4.27 -25.01
CA HIS A 81 -3.10 4.58 -24.30
C HIS A 81 -3.02 3.97 -22.90
N ILE A 82 -4.15 3.52 -22.35
CA ILE A 82 -4.25 3.03 -20.98
C ILE A 82 -3.62 1.63 -20.88
N LYS A 83 -2.59 1.50 -20.04
CA LYS A 83 -1.89 0.24 -19.75
C LYS A 83 -2.27 -0.34 -18.39
N ILE A 84 -2.62 0.53 -17.44
CA ILE A 84 -2.99 0.18 -16.07
C ILE A 84 -4.33 0.86 -15.78
N LEU A 85 -5.34 0.05 -15.47
CA LEU A 85 -6.67 0.54 -15.13
C LEU A 85 -7.06 0.03 -13.74
N ILE A 86 -7.31 0.96 -12.83
CA ILE A 86 -7.77 0.69 -11.47
C ILE A 86 -9.20 1.19 -11.33
N LEU A 87 -10.10 0.23 -11.16
CA LEU A 87 -11.53 0.39 -11.13
C LEU A 87 -12.01 0.21 -9.68
N SER A 88 -12.12 1.33 -8.95
CA SER A 88 -12.52 1.32 -7.53
C SER A 88 -13.85 1.96 -7.19
N ASN A 89 -14.49 2.58 -8.17
CA ASN A 89 -15.79 3.19 -8.01
C ASN A 89 -16.93 2.15 -8.18
N ILE A 90 -17.94 2.19 -7.31
CA ILE A 90 -19.06 1.25 -7.31
C ILE A 90 -19.91 1.33 -8.60
N PHE A 91 -19.95 2.50 -9.24
CA PHE A 91 -20.73 2.74 -10.47
C PHE A 91 -20.08 2.14 -11.73
N ILE A 92 -18.87 1.57 -11.60
CA ILE A 92 -18.13 0.98 -12.73
C ILE A 92 -18.87 -0.20 -13.33
N ASN A 93 -19.54 -0.97 -12.47
CA ASN A 93 -20.32 -2.13 -12.86
C ASN A 93 -21.40 -1.74 -13.88
N ASP A 94 -22.05 -0.59 -13.67
CA ASP A 94 -23.20 -0.13 -14.47
C ASP A 94 -22.79 0.54 -15.78
N ILE A 95 -21.56 1.08 -15.88
CA ILE A 95 -21.17 1.98 -16.98
C ILE A 95 -20.04 1.41 -17.84
N ILE A 96 -18.99 0.85 -17.23
CA ILE A 96 -17.82 0.37 -17.97
C ILE A 96 -17.98 -1.11 -18.27
N LEU A 97 -18.24 -1.89 -17.23
CA LEU A 97 -18.28 -3.35 -17.30
C LEU A 97 -19.56 -3.87 -17.97
N SER A 98 -20.65 -3.11 -17.92
CA SER A 98 -21.87 -3.40 -18.67
C SER A 98 -21.74 -3.14 -20.18
N SER A 99 -20.70 -2.42 -20.63
CA SER A 99 -20.54 -2.08 -22.05
C SER A 99 -19.92 -3.25 -22.84
N PHE A 100 -20.61 -3.67 -23.91
CA PHE A 100 -20.23 -4.80 -24.77
C PHE A 100 -18.89 -4.64 -25.52
N ASP A 101 -18.19 -3.50 -25.38
CA ASP A 101 -16.99 -3.18 -26.15
C ASP A 101 -15.75 -2.97 -25.28
N PHE A 102 -15.75 -3.41 -24.01
CA PHE A 102 -14.63 -3.16 -23.10
C PHE A 102 -13.30 -3.67 -23.68
N SER A 103 -13.30 -4.85 -24.29
CA SER A 103 -12.09 -5.42 -24.88
C SER A 103 -11.57 -4.66 -26.10
N LEU A 104 -12.46 -4.10 -26.91
CA LEU A 104 -12.12 -3.32 -28.11
C LEU A 104 -11.53 -1.96 -27.77
N LYS A 105 -11.95 -1.38 -26.64
CA LYS A 105 -11.51 -0.06 -26.18
C LYS A 105 -10.12 -0.09 -25.57
N PHE A 106 -9.81 -1.12 -24.78
CA PHE A 106 -8.60 -1.17 -23.97
C PHE A 106 -7.53 -2.14 -24.52
N ILE A 107 -7.24 -2.05 -25.82
CA ILE A 107 -6.34 -2.97 -26.55
C ILE A 107 -4.93 -3.10 -25.94
N ASN A 108 -4.43 -2.04 -25.29
CA ASN A 108 -3.08 -1.97 -24.72
C ASN A 108 -3.04 -2.26 -23.21
N LEU A 109 -4.16 -2.67 -22.63
CA LEU A 109 -4.28 -2.91 -21.20
C LEU A 109 -3.44 -4.11 -20.77
N LYS A 110 -2.57 -3.89 -19.78
CA LYS A 110 -1.68 -4.90 -19.20
C LYS A 110 -2.08 -5.27 -17.78
N ILE A 111 -2.50 -4.28 -17.01
CA ILE A 111 -2.86 -4.43 -15.60
C ILE A 111 -4.28 -3.94 -15.39
N LEU A 112 -5.13 -4.82 -14.86
CA LEU A 112 -6.50 -4.50 -14.48
C LEU A 112 -6.70 -4.80 -12.99
N ILE A 113 -7.15 -3.79 -12.25
CA ILE A 113 -7.54 -3.93 -10.84
C ILE A 113 -9.00 -3.58 -10.75
N ILE A 114 -9.85 -4.53 -10.39
CA ILE A 114 -11.27 -4.32 -10.18
C ILE A 114 -11.57 -4.53 -8.70
N THR A 115 -12.17 -3.53 -8.07
CA THR A 115 -12.62 -3.64 -6.68
C THR A 115 -14.11 -3.36 -6.59
N HIS A 116 -14.78 -4.04 -5.67
CA HIS A 116 -16.22 -3.94 -5.44
C HIS A 116 -17.07 -4.48 -6.61
N ILE A 117 -16.63 -5.59 -7.22
CA ILE A 117 -17.39 -6.30 -8.26
C ILE A 117 -18.22 -7.44 -7.67
N ASN A 118 -19.44 -7.63 -8.20
CA ASN A 118 -20.30 -8.77 -7.84
C ASN A 118 -20.01 -9.95 -8.77
N GLU A 119 -20.25 -11.19 -8.31
CA GLU A 119 -20.04 -12.41 -9.10
C GLU A 119 -20.80 -12.38 -10.44
N ASN A 120 -22.06 -11.97 -10.43
CA ASN A 120 -22.90 -11.89 -11.64
C ASN A 120 -22.33 -10.93 -12.70
N ILE A 121 -21.74 -9.81 -12.28
CA ILE A 121 -21.15 -8.83 -13.20
C ILE A 121 -19.80 -9.33 -13.70
N PHE A 122 -18.99 -9.91 -12.81
CA PHE A 122 -17.76 -10.58 -13.22
C PHE A 122 -18.04 -11.65 -14.27
N ASP A 123 -19.11 -12.40 -14.09
CA ASP A 123 -19.47 -13.46 -15.01
C ASP A 123 -19.79 -12.97 -16.41
N LYS A 124 -20.59 -11.90 -16.51
CA LYS A 124 -20.96 -11.25 -17.78
C LYS A 124 -19.76 -10.59 -18.47
N THR A 125 -18.87 -10.02 -17.68
CA THR A 125 -17.68 -9.29 -18.20
C THR A 125 -16.51 -10.19 -18.52
N PHE A 126 -16.55 -11.46 -18.12
CA PHE A 126 -15.40 -12.34 -18.26
C PHE A 126 -15.01 -12.59 -19.72
N ASP A 127 -15.98 -12.69 -20.63
CA ASP A 127 -15.68 -12.93 -22.04
C ASP A 127 -14.93 -11.73 -22.66
N GLU A 128 -15.22 -10.50 -22.23
CA GLU A 128 -14.41 -9.33 -22.58
C GLU A 128 -12.96 -9.44 -22.09
N LEU A 129 -12.75 -9.98 -20.88
CA LEU A 129 -11.40 -10.15 -20.33
C LEU A 129 -10.55 -11.14 -21.14
N LYS A 130 -11.17 -12.15 -21.77
CA LYS A 130 -10.45 -13.09 -22.65
C LYS A 130 -9.91 -12.39 -23.89
N CYS A 131 -10.63 -11.40 -24.41
CA CYS A 131 -10.26 -10.63 -25.59
C CYS A 131 -9.13 -9.63 -25.32
N LEU A 132 -8.77 -9.38 -24.04
CA LEU A 132 -7.63 -8.54 -23.69
C LEU A 132 -6.30 -9.27 -23.84
N TYR A 133 -5.83 -9.36 -25.08
CA TYR A 133 -4.55 -10.01 -25.42
C TYR A 133 -3.31 -9.38 -24.77
N GLY A 134 -3.41 -8.20 -24.16
CA GLY A 134 -2.31 -7.57 -23.42
C GLY A 134 -2.28 -7.92 -21.92
N LEU A 135 -3.37 -8.48 -21.39
CA LEU A 135 -3.59 -8.57 -19.95
C LEU A 135 -2.66 -9.60 -19.31
N ASN A 136 -1.72 -9.11 -18.49
CA ASN A 136 -0.73 -9.94 -17.79
C ASN A 136 -0.91 -9.92 -16.27
N SER A 137 -1.67 -8.98 -15.73
CA SER A 137 -1.93 -8.84 -14.30
C SER A 137 -3.39 -8.50 -14.04
N LEU A 138 -4.04 -9.30 -13.20
CA LEU A 138 -5.44 -9.13 -12.83
C LEU A 138 -5.58 -9.19 -11.31
N THR A 139 -6.18 -8.15 -10.73
CA THR A 139 -6.58 -8.13 -9.32
C THR A 139 -8.08 -7.95 -9.23
N ILE A 140 -8.76 -8.84 -8.51
CA ILE A 140 -10.20 -8.78 -8.30
C ILE A 140 -10.47 -8.74 -6.80
N LYS A 141 -11.32 -7.80 -6.37
CA LYS A 141 -11.87 -7.75 -5.02
C LYS A 141 -13.38 -7.71 -5.11
N PHE A 142 -14.01 -8.80 -4.67
CA PHE A 142 -15.47 -8.89 -4.62
C PHE A 142 -16.03 -8.03 -3.48
N ASN A 143 -17.20 -7.42 -3.69
CA ASN A 143 -17.94 -6.72 -2.62
C ASN A 143 -18.80 -7.67 -1.79
N GLU A 144 -19.30 -8.71 -2.42
CA GLU A 144 -20.20 -9.69 -1.86
C GLU A 144 -19.50 -11.04 -1.71
N SER A 145 -20.14 -11.92 -0.96
CA SER A 145 -19.72 -13.30 -0.81
C SER A 145 -19.92 -14.07 -2.13
N ILE A 146 -18.95 -14.91 -2.47
CA ILE A 146 -18.94 -15.73 -3.68
C ILE A 146 -19.69 -17.04 -3.44
N GLU A 147 -20.54 -17.42 -4.38
CA GLU A 147 -21.26 -18.69 -4.39
C GLU A 147 -20.43 -19.81 -4.98
N ASN A 148 -19.66 -19.54 -6.05
CA ASN A 148 -18.92 -20.59 -6.76
C ASN A 148 -17.48 -20.19 -7.14
N LEU A 149 -16.56 -20.45 -6.22
CA LEU A 149 -15.14 -20.21 -6.44
C LEU A 149 -14.55 -21.01 -7.64
N ASN A 150 -15.09 -22.21 -7.93
CA ASN A 150 -14.67 -23.01 -9.09
C ASN A 150 -14.95 -22.27 -10.40
N LYS A 151 -16.14 -21.70 -10.54
CA LYS A 151 -16.52 -20.97 -11.75
C LYS A 151 -15.51 -19.86 -12.03
N ILE A 152 -15.12 -19.12 -11.01
CA ILE A 152 -14.15 -18.02 -11.12
C ILE A 152 -12.76 -18.56 -11.51
N PHE A 153 -12.21 -19.55 -10.81
CA PHE A 153 -10.88 -20.06 -11.15
C PHE A 153 -10.84 -20.72 -12.53
N SER A 154 -11.88 -21.46 -12.94
CA SER A 154 -11.97 -22.05 -14.27
C SER A 154 -11.87 -21.00 -15.38
N LYS A 155 -12.55 -19.87 -15.17
CA LYS A 155 -12.48 -18.68 -16.00
C LYS A 155 -11.07 -18.13 -16.00
N ILE A 156 -10.50 -17.80 -14.84
CA ILE A 156 -9.15 -17.23 -14.74
C ILE A 156 -8.06 -18.10 -15.39
N ILE A 157 -8.13 -19.43 -15.25
CA ILE A 157 -7.19 -20.37 -15.88
C ILE A 157 -7.22 -20.25 -17.41
N SER A 158 -8.37 -19.90 -18.01
CA SER A 158 -8.50 -19.70 -19.45
C SER A 158 -7.81 -18.42 -19.99
N LEU A 159 -7.37 -17.51 -19.11
CA LEU A 159 -6.66 -16.29 -19.50
C LEU A 159 -5.19 -16.60 -19.85
N SER A 160 -4.96 -16.96 -21.11
CA SER A 160 -3.71 -17.55 -21.61
C SER A 160 -2.43 -16.70 -21.50
N LYS A 161 -2.55 -15.40 -21.19
CA LYS A 161 -1.41 -14.47 -21.03
C LYS A 161 -1.25 -13.94 -19.61
N LEU A 162 -2.17 -14.32 -18.71
CA LEU A 162 -2.14 -13.86 -17.34
C LEU A 162 -0.96 -14.49 -16.58
N LYS A 163 -0.11 -13.64 -16.00
CA LYS A 163 1.05 -14.03 -15.20
C LYS A 163 0.86 -13.74 -13.71
N TYR A 164 0.16 -12.67 -13.38
CA TYR A 164 -0.15 -12.29 -12.01
C TYR A 164 -1.65 -12.32 -11.77
N PHE A 165 -2.08 -13.04 -10.74
CA PHE A 165 -3.48 -13.08 -10.33
C PHE A 165 -3.59 -12.87 -8.81
N LYS A 166 -4.42 -11.90 -8.44
CA LYS A 166 -4.81 -11.65 -7.05
C LYS A 166 -6.32 -11.63 -6.93
N ILE A 167 -6.86 -12.37 -5.96
CA ILE A 167 -8.29 -12.38 -5.66
C ILE A 167 -8.51 -12.11 -4.17
N LYS A 168 -9.49 -11.25 -3.86
CA LYS A 168 -10.01 -11.04 -2.51
C LYS A 168 -11.50 -11.32 -2.50
N TYR A 169 -11.94 -12.18 -1.58
CA TYR A 169 -13.34 -12.59 -1.50
C TYR A 169 -13.74 -13.03 -0.09
N GLN A 170 -15.05 -13.14 0.11
CA GLN A 170 -15.69 -13.83 1.24
C GLN A 170 -16.57 -14.96 0.68
N THR A 171 -16.89 -15.96 1.48
CA THR A 171 -17.79 -17.07 1.09
C THR A 171 -19.03 -17.04 1.99
N ILE A 172 -20.21 -17.36 1.45
CA ILE A 172 -21.48 -17.32 2.22
C ILE A 172 -21.45 -18.33 3.37
N ASN A 173 -20.87 -19.50 3.10
CA ASN A 173 -20.70 -20.56 4.09
C ASN A 173 -19.20 -20.81 4.26
N ASP A 174 -18.71 -20.74 5.51
CA ASP A 174 -17.35 -21.18 5.86
C ASP A 174 -17.14 -22.69 5.63
N GLN A 175 -18.20 -23.41 5.26
CA GLN A 175 -18.18 -24.83 4.97
C GLN A 175 -17.96 -25.09 3.47
N ASN A 176 -16.73 -25.53 3.16
CA ASN A 176 -16.36 -26.46 2.10
C ASN A 176 -16.86 -26.18 0.67
N GLN A 177 -16.64 -24.99 0.11
CA GLN A 177 -16.52 -24.90 -1.36
C GLN A 177 -15.21 -25.58 -1.77
N SER A 178 -15.27 -26.87 -2.09
CA SER A 178 -14.12 -27.59 -2.64
C SER A 178 -13.85 -27.10 -4.06
N ILE A 179 -12.60 -26.74 -4.33
CA ILE A 179 -12.18 -26.50 -5.71
C ILE A 179 -12.13 -27.85 -6.40
N ASN A 180 -13.12 -28.15 -7.25
CA ASN A 180 -13.23 -29.41 -7.96
C ASN A 180 -12.42 -29.34 -9.25
N TYR A 181 -12.06 -30.52 -9.76
CA TYR A 181 -11.28 -30.67 -10.98
C TYR A 181 -11.84 -29.86 -12.14
N PHE A 182 -11.04 -28.93 -12.65
CA PHE A 182 -11.24 -28.35 -13.97
C PHE A 182 -10.89 -29.38 -15.06
N ASN A 183 -11.48 -29.22 -16.25
CA ASN A 183 -11.14 -30.03 -17.41
C ASN A 183 -9.60 -30.14 -17.56
N LYS A 184 -9.11 -31.39 -17.62
CA LYS A 184 -7.71 -31.80 -17.42
C LYS A 184 -6.66 -31.16 -18.35
N TYR A 185 -7.05 -30.36 -19.33
CA TYR A 185 -6.19 -29.95 -20.43
C TYR A 185 -5.73 -28.47 -20.41
N ASN A 186 -6.21 -27.65 -19.47
CA ASN A 186 -5.88 -26.23 -19.44
C ASN A 186 -4.93 -25.90 -18.28
N TYR A 187 -3.63 -25.83 -18.56
CA TYR A 187 -2.65 -25.27 -17.63
C TYR A 187 -2.53 -23.77 -17.79
N SER A 188 -2.52 -23.06 -16.65
CA SER A 188 -2.36 -21.62 -16.63
C SER A 188 -0.89 -21.21 -16.76
N LYS A 189 -0.64 -20.00 -17.30
CA LYS A 189 0.67 -19.35 -17.31
C LYS A 189 0.91 -18.46 -16.08
N ILE A 190 0.01 -18.46 -15.09
CA ILE A 190 0.17 -17.68 -13.87
C ILE A 190 1.45 -18.09 -13.14
N GLU A 191 2.27 -17.09 -12.85
CA GLU A 191 3.55 -17.16 -12.13
C GLU A 191 3.38 -16.65 -10.69
N TYR A 192 2.41 -15.77 -10.44
CA TYR A 192 2.14 -15.18 -9.12
C TYR A 192 0.65 -15.30 -8.77
N LEU A 193 0.36 -16.02 -7.68
CA LEU A 193 -0.99 -16.24 -7.18
C LEU A 193 -1.13 -15.70 -5.75
N ILE A 194 -2.10 -14.83 -5.53
CA ILE A 194 -2.44 -14.29 -4.21
C ILE A 194 -3.93 -14.45 -3.95
N ILE A 195 -4.27 -15.13 -2.86
CA ILE A 195 -5.65 -15.43 -2.44
C ILE A 195 -5.88 -14.81 -1.06
N GLU A 196 -6.69 -13.76 -1.04
CA GLU A 196 -7.18 -13.08 0.16
C GLU A 196 -8.64 -13.51 0.42
N GLY A 197 -8.82 -14.80 0.71
CA GLY A 197 -10.12 -15.41 1.03
C GLY A 197 -9.91 -16.79 1.65
N ASN A 198 -11.02 -17.42 2.03
CA ASN A 198 -11.00 -18.73 2.67
C ASN A 198 -10.77 -19.83 1.64
N LEU A 199 -9.71 -20.64 1.83
CA LEU A 199 -9.37 -21.76 0.95
C LEU A 199 -9.17 -23.03 1.78
N SER A 200 -9.79 -24.14 1.39
CA SER A 200 -9.52 -25.42 2.06
C SER A 200 -8.21 -26.03 1.59
N ILE A 201 -7.57 -26.81 2.46
CA ILE A 201 -6.35 -27.58 2.13
C ILE A 201 -6.51 -28.48 0.90
N ASN A 202 -7.68 -29.12 0.74
CA ASN A 202 -7.96 -29.97 -0.42
C ASN A 202 -8.06 -29.14 -1.71
N SER A 203 -8.65 -27.94 -1.61
CA SER A 203 -8.72 -27.00 -2.74
C SER A 203 -7.35 -26.49 -3.15
N LEU A 204 -6.43 -26.27 -2.20
CA LEU A 204 -5.06 -25.84 -2.49
C LEU A 204 -4.34 -26.83 -3.42
N ASN A 205 -4.39 -28.12 -3.09
CA ASN A 205 -3.72 -29.15 -3.90
C ASN A 205 -4.28 -29.19 -5.32
N ASN A 206 -5.60 -29.18 -5.45
CA ASN A 206 -6.28 -29.18 -6.73
C ASN A 206 -5.93 -27.93 -7.54
N LEU A 207 -5.91 -26.77 -6.87
CA LEU A 207 -5.61 -25.50 -7.51
C LEU A 207 -4.18 -25.50 -8.07
N LEU A 208 -3.18 -25.88 -7.27
CA LEU A 208 -1.77 -25.86 -7.66
C LEU A 208 -1.44 -26.78 -8.86
N TYR A 209 -2.22 -27.84 -9.07
CA TYR A 209 -2.11 -28.69 -10.26
C TYR A 209 -2.23 -27.90 -11.57
N TYR A 210 -3.05 -26.85 -11.60
CA TYR A 210 -3.30 -26.04 -12.81
C TYR A 210 -2.27 -24.92 -13.02
N PHE A 211 -1.30 -24.74 -12.10
CA PHE A 211 -0.30 -23.67 -12.14
C PHE A 211 1.13 -24.21 -12.15
N PRO A 212 1.56 -24.96 -13.19
CA PRO A 212 2.91 -25.55 -13.23
C PRO A 212 4.04 -24.50 -13.32
N LYS A 213 3.72 -23.26 -13.73
CA LYS A 213 4.68 -22.14 -13.85
C LYS A 213 4.72 -21.24 -12.62
N LEU A 214 4.09 -21.64 -11.53
CA LEU A 214 3.94 -20.81 -10.35
C LEU A 214 5.29 -20.62 -9.64
N HIS A 215 5.63 -19.36 -9.41
CA HIS A 215 6.83 -18.95 -8.67
C HIS A 215 6.50 -18.46 -7.26
N HIS A 216 5.30 -17.90 -7.09
CA HIS A 216 4.88 -17.27 -5.86
C HIS A 216 3.43 -17.61 -5.51
N VAL A 217 3.20 -18.11 -4.29
CA VAL A 217 1.88 -18.35 -3.71
C VAL A 217 1.75 -17.60 -2.40
N SER A 218 0.63 -16.88 -2.23
CA SER A 218 0.25 -16.30 -0.95
C SER A 218 -1.22 -16.57 -0.67
N ILE A 219 -1.54 -17.19 0.47
CA ILE A 219 -2.91 -17.53 0.88
C ILE A 219 -3.14 -17.01 2.28
N ASN A 220 -4.14 -16.14 2.43
CA ASN A 220 -4.41 -15.43 3.69
C ASN A 220 -5.27 -16.22 4.68
N TYR A 221 -5.96 -17.28 4.25
CA TYR A 221 -6.73 -18.13 5.15
C TYR A 221 -6.87 -19.53 4.57
N LEU A 222 -6.02 -20.44 5.02
CA LEU A 222 -6.00 -21.85 4.66
C LEU A 222 -6.56 -22.68 5.82
N PHE A 223 -7.66 -23.40 5.60
CA PHE A 223 -8.32 -24.16 6.66
C PHE A 223 -8.43 -25.66 6.35
N TYR A 224 -8.61 -26.46 7.40
CA TYR A 224 -8.83 -27.90 7.27
C TYR A 224 -10.26 -28.21 6.83
N SER A 225 -10.42 -29.03 5.80
CA SER A 225 -11.72 -29.63 5.46
C SER A 225 -11.80 -31.04 6.06
N HIS A 226 -12.93 -31.43 6.63
CA HIS A 226 -13.14 -32.74 7.27
C HIS A 226 -12.92 -33.97 6.36
N HIS A 227 -12.77 -33.79 5.06
CA HIS A 227 -12.45 -34.86 4.12
C HIS A 227 -10.96 -35.19 4.13
N ASP A 228 -10.65 -36.49 4.15
CA ASP A 228 -9.28 -37.00 4.07
C ASP A 228 -8.48 -36.31 2.96
N ILE A 229 -7.27 -35.87 3.31
CA ILE A 229 -6.39 -35.20 2.36
C ILE A 229 -5.89 -36.24 1.35
N GLN A 230 -6.56 -36.32 0.21
CA GLN A 230 -6.07 -37.05 -0.95
C GLN A 230 -4.98 -36.21 -1.61
N LEU A 231 -3.73 -36.43 -1.20
CA LEU A 231 -2.58 -35.82 -1.85
C LEU A 231 -2.26 -36.61 -3.11
N TYR A 232 -2.53 -36.01 -4.26
CA TYR A 232 -2.18 -36.59 -5.55
C TYR A 232 -0.67 -36.53 -5.74
N SER A 233 -0.06 -37.71 -5.84
CA SER A 233 1.35 -37.91 -6.11
C SER A 233 1.64 -37.59 -7.59
N SER A 234 2.23 -36.43 -7.88
CA SER A 234 3.11 -36.20 -9.07
C SER A 234 3.44 -34.73 -9.38
N ILE A 235 2.75 -33.73 -8.81
CA ILE A 235 2.98 -32.34 -9.22
C ILE A 235 4.30 -31.82 -8.66
N GLN A 236 5.34 -31.80 -9.50
CA GLN A 236 6.59 -31.11 -9.16
C GLN A 236 6.45 -29.62 -9.52
N LEU A 237 6.20 -28.78 -8.52
CA LEU A 237 6.20 -27.32 -8.64
C LEU A 237 7.63 -26.77 -8.68
N LYS A 238 8.39 -27.13 -9.73
CA LYS A 238 9.84 -26.84 -9.86
C LYS A 238 10.20 -25.36 -9.78
N ASN A 239 9.26 -24.50 -10.17
CA ASN A 239 9.44 -23.06 -10.22
C ASN A 239 9.01 -22.35 -8.93
N LEU A 240 8.33 -23.05 -8.01
CA LEU A 240 7.75 -22.44 -6.81
C LEU A 240 8.87 -22.10 -5.83
N LYS A 241 9.14 -20.80 -5.68
CA LYS A 241 10.22 -20.27 -4.84
C LYS A 241 9.71 -19.55 -3.60
N TYR A 242 8.52 -18.95 -3.67
CA TYR A 242 7.94 -18.19 -2.57
C TYR A 242 6.59 -18.77 -2.18
N VAL A 243 6.42 -19.08 -0.89
CA VAL A 243 5.16 -19.54 -0.32
C VAL A 243 4.88 -18.76 0.95
N SER A 244 3.68 -18.18 1.05
CA SER A 244 3.17 -17.51 2.25
C SER A 244 1.79 -18.05 2.60
N LEU A 245 1.65 -18.69 3.75
CA LEU A 245 0.39 -19.31 4.19
C LEU A 245 -0.02 -18.77 5.55
N LYS A 246 -1.29 -18.42 5.71
CA LYS A 246 -1.90 -18.30 7.04
C LYS A 246 -2.84 -19.47 7.25
N ILE A 247 -2.56 -20.25 8.26
CA ILE A 247 -3.15 -21.55 8.52
C ILE A 247 -4.08 -21.46 9.72
N TYR A 248 -5.29 -21.97 9.54
CA TYR A 248 -6.33 -21.97 10.57
C TYR A 248 -6.84 -23.40 10.79
N LEU A 249 -6.75 -23.89 12.03
CA LEU A 249 -7.26 -25.21 12.43
C LEU A 249 -6.67 -26.41 11.64
N ILE A 250 -5.45 -26.29 11.10
CA ILE A 250 -4.74 -27.41 10.46
C ILE A 250 -3.66 -27.92 11.42
N LYS A 251 -3.76 -29.18 11.82
CA LYS A 251 -2.78 -29.82 12.68
C LYS A 251 -1.43 -29.95 11.97
N PHE A 252 -0.34 -29.88 12.72
CA PHE A 252 1.02 -29.93 12.19
C PHE A 252 1.25 -31.18 11.31
N ASN A 253 0.77 -32.34 11.74
CA ASN A 253 0.91 -33.60 10.99
C ASN A 253 0.15 -33.60 9.65
N GLN A 254 -0.93 -32.85 9.53
CA GLN A 254 -1.66 -32.66 8.27
C GLN A 254 -0.89 -31.71 7.35
N PHE A 255 -0.40 -30.61 7.93
CA PHE A 255 0.41 -29.63 7.22
C PHE A 255 1.74 -30.20 6.70
N GLU A 256 2.39 -31.04 7.50
CA GLU A 256 3.62 -31.75 7.16
C GLU A 256 3.48 -32.51 5.83
N LYS A 257 2.32 -33.14 5.59
CA LYS A 257 2.06 -33.86 4.34
C LYS A 257 2.04 -32.92 3.12
N ILE A 258 1.63 -31.66 3.28
CA ILE A 258 1.68 -30.64 2.22
C ILE A 258 3.14 -30.32 1.88
N ILE A 259 3.95 -30.04 2.90
CA ILE A 259 5.36 -29.67 2.71
C ILE A 259 6.10 -30.77 1.96
N LYS A 260 5.95 -32.03 2.41
CA LYS A 260 6.61 -33.19 1.82
C LYS A 260 6.36 -33.33 0.32
N ASN A 261 5.19 -32.89 -0.15
CA ASN A 261 4.78 -33.08 -1.53
C ASN A 261 5.02 -31.86 -2.43
N LEU A 262 4.94 -30.64 -1.89
CA LEU A 262 4.85 -29.44 -2.72
C LEU A 262 6.04 -28.49 -2.62
N PHE A 263 6.76 -28.47 -1.49
CA PHE A 263 7.64 -27.34 -1.16
C PHE A 263 9.14 -27.62 -1.28
N TYR A 264 9.52 -28.69 -1.98
CA TYR A 264 10.92 -29.08 -2.18
C TYR A 264 11.81 -27.99 -2.78
N HIS A 265 11.26 -27.14 -3.66
CA HIS A 265 12.00 -26.08 -4.34
C HIS A 265 11.84 -24.69 -3.74
N VAL A 266 11.11 -24.56 -2.63
CA VAL A 266 10.81 -23.27 -2.01
C VAL A 266 12.07 -22.68 -1.39
N GLU A 267 12.35 -21.41 -1.71
CA GLU A 267 13.47 -20.63 -1.19
C GLU A 267 13.04 -19.70 -0.04
N ILE A 268 11.79 -19.23 -0.07
CA ILE A 268 11.19 -18.34 0.93
C ILE A 268 9.88 -18.93 1.39
N PHE A 269 9.81 -19.28 2.66
CA PHE A 269 8.61 -19.82 3.28
C PHE A 269 8.17 -18.96 4.45
N LYS A 270 6.95 -18.45 4.35
CA LYS A 270 6.27 -17.70 5.39
C LYS A 270 5.05 -18.44 5.86
N ILE A 271 4.87 -18.56 7.15
CA ILE A 271 3.74 -19.25 7.75
C ILE A 271 3.22 -18.48 8.94
N SER A 272 1.90 -18.28 9.00
CA SER A 272 1.21 -17.87 10.20
C SER A 272 0.29 -19.00 10.66
N THR A 273 0.35 -19.42 11.92
CA THR A 273 -0.47 -20.52 12.46
C THR A 273 -1.12 -20.15 13.77
N HIS A 274 -2.15 -20.91 14.14
CA HIS A 274 -2.85 -20.76 15.41
C HIS A 274 -3.17 -22.13 16.03
N TYR A 275 -3.35 -22.15 17.34
CA TYR A 275 -3.85 -23.27 18.17
C TYR A 275 -2.98 -24.52 18.36
N ASP A 276 -2.32 -25.04 17.32
CA ASP A 276 -1.54 -26.29 17.46
C ASP A 276 -0.10 -26.00 17.95
N GLU A 277 0.16 -26.26 19.22
CA GLU A 277 1.47 -26.10 19.86
C GLU A 277 2.60 -26.88 19.15
N LYS A 278 2.28 -27.91 18.34
CA LYS A 278 3.28 -28.65 17.57
C LYS A 278 4.00 -27.78 16.52
N TYR A 279 3.43 -26.63 16.13
CA TYR A 279 4.15 -25.65 15.31
C TYR A 279 5.30 -24.96 16.05
N LEU A 280 5.38 -25.09 17.39
CA LEU A 280 6.45 -24.57 18.23
C LEU A 280 7.56 -25.60 18.48
N ASP A 281 7.47 -26.81 17.92
CA ASP A 281 8.51 -27.84 18.05
C ASP A 281 9.65 -27.61 17.05
N ALA A 282 10.77 -27.09 17.54
CA ALA A 282 11.93 -26.77 16.72
C ALA A 282 12.53 -28.02 16.05
N LYS A 283 12.54 -29.18 16.72
CA LYS A 283 13.12 -30.41 16.15
C LYS A 283 12.30 -30.91 14.98
N LYS A 284 10.97 -30.84 15.06
CA LYS A 284 10.09 -31.18 13.94
C LYS A 284 10.33 -30.28 12.73
N TRP A 285 10.45 -28.97 12.95
CA TRP A 285 10.76 -28.05 11.85
C TRP A 285 12.14 -28.29 11.26
N GLU A 286 13.17 -28.49 12.08
CA GLU A 286 14.53 -28.78 11.63
C GLU A 286 14.57 -30.03 10.73
N TYR A 287 13.92 -31.12 11.17
CA TYR A 287 13.77 -32.34 10.37
C TYR A 287 13.04 -32.08 9.06
N LEU A 288 11.91 -31.38 9.11
CA LEU A 288 11.06 -31.11 7.95
C LEU A 288 11.77 -30.25 6.91
N ILE A 289 12.47 -29.19 7.34
CA ILE A 289 13.22 -28.29 6.48
C ILE A 289 14.41 -29.03 5.84
N THR A 290 15.19 -29.75 6.64
CA THR A 290 16.38 -30.47 6.16
C THR A 290 16.00 -31.55 5.16
N SER A 291 14.90 -32.28 5.42
CA SER A 291 14.49 -33.41 4.59
C SER A 291 13.71 -33.00 3.34
N TYR A 292 12.85 -31.97 3.44
CA TYR A 292 11.85 -31.68 2.40
C TYR A 292 11.85 -30.24 1.89
N MET A 293 12.68 -29.35 2.43
CA MET A 293 12.86 -27.99 1.91
C MET A 293 14.34 -27.61 1.83
N PRO A 294 15.19 -28.41 1.16
CA PRO A 294 16.65 -28.22 1.20
C PRO A 294 17.11 -26.88 0.59
N LYS A 295 16.28 -26.25 -0.25
CA LYS A 295 16.56 -24.95 -0.87
C LYS A 295 16.11 -23.75 -0.03
N LEU A 296 15.55 -23.97 1.16
CA LEU A 296 15.02 -22.90 1.99
C LEU A 296 16.12 -21.95 2.49
N ARG A 297 15.94 -20.66 2.21
CA ARG A 297 16.85 -19.57 2.59
C ARG A 297 16.24 -18.64 3.62
N ILE A 298 14.93 -18.40 3.52
CA ILE A 298 14.19 -17.55 4.45
C ILE A 298 13.03 -18.37 5.02
N PHE A 299 13.06 -18.55 6.33
CA PHE A 299 11.96 -19.12 7.11
C PHE A 299 11.40 -18.03 8.02
N ASP A 300 10.11 -17.75 7.89
CA ASP A 300 9.39 -16.70 8.61
C ASP A 300 8.13 -17.32 9.22
N ILE A 301 8.11 -17.53 10.53
CA ILE A 301 6.96 -18.09 11.26
C ILE A 301 6.33 -17.03 12.14
N ASN A 302 5.01 -17.06 12.24
CA ASN A 302 4.23 -16.32 13.22
C ASN A 302 3.19 -17.27 13.81
N HIS A 303 3.30 -17.62 15.08
CA HIS A 303 2.37 -18.49 15.78
C HIS A 303 1.72 -17.72 16.91
N ASP A 304 0.39 -17.73 16.92
CA ASP A 304 -0.41 -17.12 17.97
C ASP A 304 -1.32 -18.18 18.58
N GLY A 305 -1.14 -18.44 19.88
CA GLY A 305 -1.86 -19.49 20.57
C GLY A 305 -1.44 -19.70 22.03
N PHE A 306 -2.14 -20.63 22.66
CA PHE A 306 -1.86 -21.06 24.03
C PHE A 306 -0.83 -22.20 24.01
N ILE A 307 0.17 -22.10 24.88
CA ILE A 307 0.97 -23.28 25.26
C ILE A 307 0.23 -23.96 26.41
N SER A 308 -0.07 -25.25 26.28
CA SER A 308 -0.79 -25.98 27.32
C SER A 308 -0.04 -25.90 28.67
N GLU A 309 -0.78 -25.61 29.74
CA GLU A 309 -0.27 -25.02 31.00
C GLU A 309 0.71 -25.89 31.81
N ASN A 310 1.02 -27.11 31.38
CA ASN A 310 1.63 -28.08 32.28
C ASN A 310 3.13 -28.32 32.12
N GLU A 311 3.82 -27.94 31.01
CA GLU A 311 5.23 -28.36 30.86
C GLU A 311 6.21 -27.38 30.16
N LEU A 312 5.76 -26.36 29.41
CA LEU A 312 6.67 -25.50 28.63
C LEU A 312 6.30 -24.02 28.70
N THR A 313 7.29 -23.17 28.95
CA THR A 313 7.17 -21.71 28.76
C THR A 313 7.57 -21.32 27.33
N TYR A 314 7.14 -20.13 26.86
CA TYR A 314 7.66 -19.58 25.60
C TYR A 314 9.19 -19.40 25.61
N HIS A 315 9.79 -19.22 26.80
CA HIS A 315 11.23 -19.18 26.95
C HIS A 315 11.85 -20.54 26.60
N ASP A 316 11.26 -21.64 27.06
CA ASP A 316 11.70 -23.00 26.74
C ASP A 316 11.54 -23.28 25.24
N VAL A 317 10.44 -22.85 24.64
CA VAL A 317 10.22 -22.94 23.18
C VAL A 317 11.33 -22.22 22.42
N ILE A 318 11.63 -20.97 22.75
CA ILE A 318 12.69 -20.19 22.08
C ILE A 318 14.06 -20.88 22.23
N ASN A 319 14.34 -21.46 23.39
CA ASN A 319 15.60 -22.15 23.62
C ASN A 319 15.78 -23.37 22.69
N GLN A 320 14.69 -24.00 22.24
CA GLN A 320 14.75 -25.07 21.23
C GLN A 320 15.19 -24.55 19.85
N PHE A 321 14.90 -23.29 19.51
CA PHE A 321 15.31 -22.64 18.26
C PHE A 321 16.72 -22.02 18.30
N LYS A 322 17.58 -22.47 19.24
CA LYS A 322 18.98 -22.04 19.38
C LYS A 322 20.00 -23.12 19.01
N SER A 323 19.57 -24.26 18.44
CA SER A 323 20.50 -25.27 17.92
C SER A 323 21.43 -24.70 16.85
N SER A 324 22.55 -25.38 16.57
CA SER A 324 23.51 -24.95 15.54
C SER A 324 22.83 -24.75 14.19
N PHE A 325 21.85 -25.60 13.84
CA PHE A 325 21.05 -25.47 12.63
C PHE A 325 20.42 -24.08 12.46
N TRP A 326 19.72 -23.57 13.48
CA TRP A 326 19.06 -22.27 13.43
C TRP A 326 20.06 -21.11 13.38
N MET A 327 21.14 -21.21 14.16
CA MET A 327 22.18 -20.18 14.23
C MET A 327 22.97 -20.07 12.93
N GLU A 328 23.33 -21.20 12.30
CA GLU A 328 24.03 -21.24 11.01
C GLU A 328 23.17 -20.67 9.87
N LYS A 329 21.86 -20.97 9.88
CA LYS A 329 20.89 -20.37 8.95
C LYS A 329 20.61 -18.90 9.25
N LYS A 330 21.07 -18.40 10.40
CA LYS A 330 20.77 -17.08 10.94
C LYS A 330 19.27 -16.86 10.96
N TRP A 331 18.49 -17.80 11.48
CA TRP A 331 17.05 -17.62 11.69
C TRP A 331 16.81 -17.42 13.18
N PHE A 332 16.32 -16.24 13.55
CA PHE A 332 16.11 -15.86 14.94
C PHE A 332 14.63 -15.76 15.24
N PHE A 333 14.27 -15.99 16.50
CA PHE A 333 12.88 -16.02 16.94
C PHE A 333 12.73 -15.27 18.25
N LYS A 334 11.56 -14.67 18.43
CA LYS A 334 11.15 -13.92 19.62
C LYS A 334 9.73 -14.33 19.99
N HIS A 335 9.32 -13.89 21.17
CA HIS A 335 7.95 -14.03 21.62
C HIS A 335 7.50 -12.72 22.26
N GLU A 336 6.20 -12.48 22.22
CA GLU A 336 5.50 -11.43 22.94
C GLU A 336 4.40 -12.08 23.79
N HIS A 337 4.40 -11.78 25.10
CA HIS A 337 3.37 -12.27 26.00
C HIS A 337 2.13 -11.39 25.95
N ASN A 338 0.95 -12.01 25.89
CA ASN A 338 -0.30 -11.30 26.05
C ASN A 338 -0.67 -11.18 27.54
N TRP A 339 -0.11 -10.18 28.22
CA TRP A 339 -0.36 -9.84 29.62
C TRP A 339 -1.84 -9.73 30.04
N LEU A 340 -2.77 -9.50 29.10
CA LEU A 340 -4.19 -9.40 29.40
C LEU A 340 -4.88 -10.76 29.57
N GLU A 341 -4.31 -11.82 29.02
CA GLU A 341 -4.83 -13.17 29.14
C GLU A 341 -4.06 -13.86 30.28
N ARG A 342 -4.77 -14.24 31.34
CA ARG A 342 -4.19 -14.96 32.50
C ARG A 342 -3.68 -16.38 32.16
N LEU A 343 -3.75 -16.75 30.89
CA LEU A 343 -3.37 -18.05 30.33
C LEU A 343 -2.06 -17.84 29.57
N ASN A 344 -1.21 -18.87 29.44
CA ASN A 344 0.07 -18.81 28.71
C ASN A 344 -0.09 -18.56 27.20
N SER A 345 -0.74 -17.48 26.80
CA SER A 345 -0.87 -17.02 25.43
C SER A 345 0.20 -15.99 25.10
N GLY A 346 0.56 -16.02 23.84
CA GLY A 346 1.60 -15.16 23.30
C GLY A 346 1.72 -15.36 21.82
N VAL A 347 2.51 -14.49 21.22
CA VAL A 347 2.85 -14.55 19.80
C VAL A 347 4.31 -14.94 19.71
N PHE A 348 4.60 -16.12 19.17
CA PHE A 348 5.94 -16.53 18.79
C PHE A 348 6.18 -16.15 17.33
N TYR A 349 7.27 -15.45 17.03
CA TYR A 349 7.52 -14.98 15.68
C TYR A 349 9.00 -14.99 15.31
N SER A 350 9.27 -15.11 14.01
CA SER A 350 10.60 -14.91 13.45
C SER A 350 11.04 -13.47 13.65
N ALA A 351 12.09 -13.28 14.44
CA ALA A 351 12.82 -12.04 14.50
C ALA A 351 13.67 -11.97 13.22
N GLN A 352 13.21 -11.21 12.23
CA GLN A 352 13.91 -11.12 10.97
C GLN A 352 15.39 -10.73 11.21
N PRO A 353 16.36 -11.52 10.71
CA PRO A 353 17.74 -11.05 10.52
C PRO A 353 17.82 -9.99 9.43
N TYR A 354 16.72 -9.85 8.68
CA TYR A 354 16.56 -9.09 7.45
C TYR A 354 15.39 -8.10 7.49
N SER A 355 15.15 -7.44 8.63
CA SER A 355 15.05 -6.00 8.42
C SER A 355 16.37 -5.70 7.72
N ARG A 356 16.33 -5.28 6.46
CA ARG A 356 17.47 -4.54 5.93
C ARG A 356 17.68 -3.52 7.05
N ILE A 357 18.74 -3.67 7.84
CA ILE A 357 19.25 -2.57 8.63
C ILE A 357 19.75 -1.66 7.51
N VAL A 358 18.81 -0.98 6.86
CA VAL A 358 19.07 0.25 6.14
C VAL A 358 19.54 1.09 7.29
N PRO A 359 20.85 1.41 7.34
CA PRO A 359 21.32 2.37 8.31
C PRO A 359 20.35 3.54 8.19
N LEU A 360 19.80 4.02 9.31
CA LEU A 360 18.80 5.09 9.27
C LEU A 360 19.32 6.28 8.44
N SER A 361 20.65 6.48 8.43
CA SER A 361 21.37 7.43 7.58
C SER A 361 21.17 7.27 6.07
N GLN A 362 20.75 6.11 5.54
CA GLN A 362 20.48 5.89 4.11
C GLN A 362 19.00 6.10 3.73
N LEU A 363 18.11 6.33 4.70
CA LEU A 363 16.69 6.54 4.40
C LEU A 363 16.48 7.92 3.76
N THR A 364 15.95 7.93 2.54
CA THR A 364 15.56 9.18 1.84
C THR A 364 14.09 9.54 2.04
N LYS A 365 13.26 8.58 2.47
CA LYS A 365 11.84 8.75 2.69
C LYS A 365 11.34 7.93 3.87
N LEU A 366 10.62 8.57 4.78
CA LEU A 366 10.02 7.96 5.96
C LEU A 366 8.55 8.36 6.07
N ILE A 367 7.68 7.35 6.25
CA ILE A 367 6.23 7.54 6.42
C ILE A 367 5.80 6.79 7.68
N ILE A 368 5.34 7.54 8.68
CA ILE A 368 4.82 7.02 9.94
C ILE A 368 3.30 7.17 9.91
N LYS A 369 2.60 6.04 9.88
CA LYS A 369 1.12 5.98 9.89
C LYS A 369 0.64 5.47 11.23
N LYS A 370 -0.38 6.11 11.80
CA LYS A 370 -1.11 5.64 13.00
C LYS A 370 -0.28 5.49 14.30
N PHE A 371 0.86 6.18 14.41
CA PHE A 371 1.63 6.27 15.64
C PHE A 371 1.59 7.71 16.13
N ASN A 372 1.29 7.94 17.41
CA ASN A 372 1.38 9.26 18.01
C ASN A 372 2.84 9.51 18.37
N LEU A 373 3.58 10.11 17.44
CA LEU A 373 4.99 10.40 17.62
C LEU A 373 5.11 11.67 18.45
N ASP A 374 5.86 11.65 19.55
CA ASP A 374 6.16 12.89 20.25
C ASP A 374 7.34 13.64 19.58
N LEU A 375 7.57 14.90 19.99
CA LEU A 375 8.64 15.70 19.42
C LEU A 375 10.04 15.12 19.68
N ASN A 376 10.27 14.54 20.85
CA ASN A 376 11.56 13.98 21.24
C ASN A 376 11.88 12.73 20.43
N GLU A 377 10.90 11.85 20.22
CA GLU A 377 11.01 10.69 19.34
C GLU A 377 11.25 11.13 17.88
N MET A 378 10.58 12.18 17.42
CA MET A 378 10.83 12.75 16.10
C MET A 378 12.27 13.24 15.96
N ILE A 379 12.79 13.98 16.96
CA ILE A 379 14.18 14.46 16.95
C ILE A 379 15.15 13.28 16.91
N ASP A 380 14.94 12.24 17.70
CA ASP A 380 15.80 11.04 17.73
C ASP A 380 15.83 10.33 16.36
N ILE A 381 14.67 10.22 15.71
CA ILE A 381 14.54 9.68 14.36
C ILE A 381 15.30 10.54 13.35
N LEU A 382 15.11 11.86 13.39
CA LEU A 382 15.76 12.80 12.47
C LEU A 382 17.28 12.82 12.67
N TYR A 383 17.74 12.77 13.92
CA TYR A 383 19.15 12.69 14.28
C TYR A 383 19.81 11.46 13.63
N SER A 384 19.07 10.34 13.58
CA SER A 384 19.54 9.08 13.02
C SER A 384 19.40 8.99 11.49
N THR A 385 18.67 9.92 10.84
CA THR A 385 18.29 9.84 9.42
C THR A 385 18.80 11.01 8.57
N SER A 386 20.12 11.20 8.53
CA SER A 386 20.77 12.38 7.90
C SER A 386 20.47 12.61 6.41
N GLU A 387 20.12 11.57 5.64
CA GLU A 387 19.81 11.70 4.20
C GLU A 387 18.29 11.79 3.92
N LEU A 388 17.47 11.95 4.96
CA LEU A 388 16.02 12.00 4.81
C LEU A 388 15.59 13.25 4.05
N GLN A 389 14.87 13.06 2.94
CA GLN A 389 14.37 14.15 2.09
C GLN A 389 12.85 14.32 2.21
N ILE A 390 12.13 13.23 2.52
CA ILE A 390 10.67 13.21 2.63
C ILE A 390 10.28 12.62 3.97
N PHE A 391 9.63 13.41 4.81
CA PHE A 391 9.08 12.96 6.09
C PHE A 391 7.55 13.14 6.10
N LYS A 392 6.82 12.05 6.37
CA LYS A 392 5.36 12.09 6.54
C LYS A 392 4.98 11.47 7.87
N CYS A 393 4.23 12.19 8.69
CA CYS A 393 3.71 11.72 9.95
C CYS A 393 2.22 12.09 10.07
N ASP A 394 1.38 11.08 10.34
CA ASP A 394 -0.07 11.32 10.48
C ASP A 394 -0.41 12.00 11.82
N PHE A 395 0.30 11.67 12.90
CA PHE A 395 0.03 12.18 14.24
C PHE A 395 1.34 12.55 14.95
N LEU A 396 1.60 13.86 15.06
CA LEU A 396 2.70 14.40 15.84
C LEU A 396 2.13 15.09 17.08
N SER A 397 2.40 14.56 18.26
CA SER A 397 2.13 15.26 19.52
C SER A 397 3.28 16.22 19.82
N LEU A 398 2.93 17.47 20.04
CA LEU A 398 3.88 18.55 20.35
C LEU A 398 3.60 19.10 21.76
N ASP A 399 2.96 18.29 22.63
CA ASP A 399 2.52 18.74 23.95
C ASP A 399 3.69 18.84 24.96
N ASN A 400 4.77 18.10 24.73
CA ASN A 400 5.96 18.04 25.61
C ASN A 400 7.08 19.01 25.20
N PHE A 401 6.75 20.14 24.58
CA PHE A 401 7.78 21.05 24.05
C PHE A 401 8.62 21.74 25.12
N ASN A 402 7.99 22.21 26.20
CA ASN A 402 8.71 22.91 27.29
C ASN A 402 9.68 21.99 28.04
N SER A 403 9.60 20.68 27.77
CA SER A 403 10.44 19.65 28.34
C SER A 403 11.34 19.00 27.28
N ILE A 404 11.83 19.75 26.28
CA ILE A 404 13.06 19.30 25.61
C ILE A 404 14.11 19.22 26.72
N GLU A 405 14.34 18.01 27.21
CA GLU A 405 15.24 17.77 28.32
C GLU A 405 16.57 18.41 27.98
N THR A 406 17.19 19.09 28.95
CA THR A 406 18.47 19.78 28.78
C THR A 406 19.55 18.88 28.15
N GLY A 407 19.42 17.56 28.28
CA GLY A 407 20.27 16.56 27.62
C GLY A 407 20.05 16.37 26.10
N LYS A 408 18.89 16.71 25.54
CA LYS A 408 18.57 16.57 24.10
C LYS A 408 18.85 17.81 23.27
N HIS A 409 19.31 18.90 23.88
CA HIS A 409 19.65 20.14 23.18
C HIS A 409 20.68 19.90 22.06
N HIS A 410 21.66 19.01 22.26
CA HIS A 410 22.64 18.67 21.24
C HIS A 410 22.04 17.94 20.03
N ALA A 411 21.10 17.00 20.27
CA ALA A 411 20.42 16.30 19.20
C ALA A 411 19.55 17.25 18.37
N PHE A 412 18.87 18.19 19.04
CA PHE A 412 18.08 19.22 18.39
C PHE A 412 18.94 20.14 17.49
N GLU A 413 20.04 20.68 18.01
CA GLU A 413 20.97 21.52 17.22
C GLU A 413 21.55 20.76 16.03
N HIS A 414 21.94 19.50 16.24
CA HIS A 414 22.45 18.66 15.15
C HIS A 414 21.39 18.43 14.06
N VAL A 415 20.14 18.15 14.43
CA VAL A 415 19.03 18.04 13.46
C VAL A 415 18.85 19.37 12.74
N LEU A 416 18.82 20.49 13.45
CA LEU A 416 18.64 21.81 12.88
C LEU A 416 19.70 22.14 11.81
N GLU A 417 20.96 21.75 12.04
CA GLU A 417 22.06 21.96 11.10
C GLU A 417 22.11 20.97 9.93
N LYS A 418 21.76 19.71 10.14
CA LYS A 418 22.01 18.62 9.16
C LYS A 418 20.79 18.17 8.37
N ASN A 419 19.60 18.65 8.71
CA ASN A 419 18.36 18.20 8.11
C ASN A 419 18.22 18.61 6.64
N LYS A 420 18.00 17.63 5.77
CA LYS A 420 17.85 17.79 4.30
C LYS A 420 16.41 17.60 3.81
N ILE A 421 15.42 17.65 4.72
CA ILE A 421 14.03 17.39 4.38
C ILE A 421 13.48 18.53 3.53
N LYS A 422 13.13 18.18 2.30
CA LYS A 422 12.52 19.08 1.31
C LYS A 422 11.00 18.96 1.31
N MET A 423 10.47 17.87 1.83
CA MET A 423 9.03 17.60 1.83
C MET A 423 8.58 17.09 3.19
N LEU A 424 7.70 17.86 3.84
CA LEU A 424 7.11 17.53 5.12
C LEU A 424 5.60 17.37 4.97
N HIS A 425 5.04 16.30 5.53
CA HIS A 425 3.60 16.11 5.66
C HIS A 425 3.24 15.79 7.10
N LEU A 426 2.56 16.72 7.78
CA LEU A 426 2.02 16.54 9.12
C LEU A 426 0.51 16.58 9.06
N ARG A 427 -0.18 15.47 9.34
CA ARG A 427 -1.65 15.48 9.31
C ARG A 427 -2.28 15.96 10.63
N SER A 428 -1.51 15.99 11.71
CA SER A 428 -1.95 16.50 13.00
C SER A 428 -2.34 17.97 12.94
N ASN A 429 -3.36 18.32 13.72
CA ASN A 429 -3.77 19.71 13.94
C ASN A 429 -2.68 20.45 14.73
N CYS A 430 -1.84 21.21 14.05
CA CYS A 430 -0.79 22.01 14.69
C CYS A 430 -1.32 23.39 15.07
N THR A 431 -0.92 23.88 16.25
CA THR A 431 -1.12 25.29 16.62
C THR A 431 -0.08 26.18 15.95
N SER A 432 -0.30 27.49 15.93
CA SER A 432 0.64 28.46 15.35
C SER A 432 2.04 28.34 15.97
N GLU A 433 2.15 28.29 17.30
CA GLU A 433 3.40 28.12 18.06
C GLU A 433 4.11 26.81 17.71
N LYS A 434 3.38 25.71 17.72
CA LYS A 434 3.85 24.37 17.36
C LYS A 434 4.40 24.32 15.94
N LEU A 435 3.74 25.01 15.01
CA LEU A 435 4.22 25.08 13.63
C LEU A 435 5.51 25.87 13.49
N ARG A 436 5.73 26.94 14.28
CA ARG A 436 6.99 27.70 14.24
C ARG A 436 8.19 26.80 14.48
N LEU A 437 8.08 25.95 15.48
CA LEU A 437 9.12 25.00 15.88
C LEU A 437 9.41 23.98 14.80
N VAL A 438 8.35 23.43 14.20
CA VAL A 438 8.47 22.53 13.06
C VAL A 438 9.20 23.24 11.92
N ILE A 439 8.82 24.47 11.57
CA ILE A 439 9.46 25.23 10.50
C ILE A 439 10.95 25.48 10.78
N ASP A 440 11.29 25.87 12.01
CA ASP A 440 12.68 26.16 12.38
C ASP A 440 13.56 24.89 12.29
N LEU A 441 12.99 23.70 12.50
CA LEU A 441 13.66 22.41 12.31
C LEU A 441 13.91 22.01 10.84
N PHE A 442 13.11 22.54 9.89
CA PHE A 442 13.13 22.13 8.48
C PHE A 442 13.41 23.31 7.55
N HIS A 443 14.58 23.95 7.68
CA HIS A 443 14.93 25.16 6.94
C HIS A 443 15.03 24.99 5.40
N GLU A 444 15.31 23.77 4.91
CA GLU A 444 15.34 23.45 3.47
C GLU A 444 13.98 23.06 2.86
N ILE A 445 12.89 23.19 3.62
CA ILE A 445 11.57 22.72 3.19
C ILE A 445 11.09 23.43 1.92
N LYS A 446 10.68 22.63 0.94
CA LYS A 446 10.12 23.07 -0.35
C LYS A 446 8.60 22.85 -0.43
N HIS A 447 8.15 21.74 0.15
CA HIS A 447 6.77 21.30 0.16
C HIS A 447 6.31 21.03 1.60
N LEU A 448 5.30 21.76 2.05
CA LEU A 448 4.68 21.56 3.36
C LEU A 448 3.23 21.14 3.19
N THR A 449 2.86 19.95 3.69
CA THR A 449 1.46 19.58 3.90
C THR A 449 1.18 19.55 5.40
N ILE A 450 0.15 20.28 5.85
CA ILE A 450 -0.15 20.41 7.26
C ILE A 450 -1.67 20.37 7.55
N GLY A 451 -2.07 19.73 8.66
CA GLY A 451 -3.38 19.91 9.28
C GLY A 451 -3.36 21.14 10.19
N ILE A 452 -4.29 22.09 10.00
CA ILE A 452 -4.37 23.28 10.85
C ILE A 452 -5.77 23.38 11.43
N GLN A 453 -5.87 23.71 12.72
CA GLN A 453 -7.16 24.02 13.34
C GLN A 453 -7.80 25.22 12.63
N CYS A 454 -9.05 25.08 12.21
CA CYS A 454 -9.78 26.10 11.45
C CYS A 454 -9.71 27.51 12.06
N THR A 455 -9.74 27.62 13.39
CA THR A 455 -9.68 28.89 14.13
C THR A 455 -8.33 29.61 14.01
N GLN A 456 -7.24 28.87 13.78
CA GLN A 456 -5.88 29.41 13.70
C GLN A 456 -5.34 29.48 12.27
N MET A 457 -6.11 29.02 11.28
CA MET A 457 -5.69 28.89 9.89
C MET A 457 -5.09 30.19 9.31
N ILE A 458 -5.77 31.32 9.53
CA ILE A 458 -5.35 32.63 9.02
C ILE A 458 -4.03 33.05 9.66
N GLU A 459 -3.95 33.04 10.99
CA GLU A 459 -2.75 33.46 11.72
C GLU A 459 -1.54 32.58 11.40
N THR A 460 -1.74 31.26 11.36
CA THR A 460 -0.70 30.28 11.04
C THR A 460 -0.22 30.43 9.60
N THR A 461 -1.12 30.65 8.64
CA THR A 461 -0.74 30.87 7.25
C THR A 461 -0.05 32.23 7.08
N LYS A 462 -0.52 33.28 7.75
CA LYS A 462 0.15 34.59 7.80
C LYS A 462 1.58 34.46 8.33
N TYR A 463 1.75 33.70 9.41
CA TYR A 463 3.08 33.46 9.96
C TYR A 463 3.98 32.76 8.93
N LEU A 464 3.54 31.65 8.35
CA LEU A 464 4.27 30.92 7.31
C LEU A 464 4.72 31.81 6.15
N LEU A 465 3.82 32.66 5.64
CA LEU A 465 4.08 33.50 4.48
C LEU A 465 4.91 34.75 4.82
N SER A 466 4.77 35.32 6.03
CA SER A 466 5.59 36.45 6.49
C SER A 466 7.02 36.03 6.85
N TYR A 467 7.24 34.76 7.18
CA TYR A 467 8.54 34.19 7.52
C TYR A 467 9.40 33.81 6.29
N LYS A 468 9.06 34.36 5.10
CA LYS A 468 9.69 34.07 3.80
C LYS A 468 11.22 34.22 3.77
N HIS A 469 11.78 35.11 4.59
CA HIS A 469 13.23 35.31 4.65
C HIS A 469 14.01 34.11 5.19
N LYS A 470 13.40 33.31 6.09
CA LYS A 470 13.97 32.06 6.61
C LYS A 470 13.51 30.86 5.77
N LEU A 471 12.27 30.86 5.30
CA LEU A 471 11.69 29.82 4.44
C LEU A 471 11.93 30.08 2.93
N ARG A 472 13.17 30.37 2.54
CA ARG A 472 13.49 30.78 1.14
C ARG A 472 13.15 29.71 0.11
N HIS A 473 13.04 28.45 0.54
CA HIS A 473 12.81 27.31 -0.34
C HIS A 473 11.34 26.89 -0.41
N LEU A 474 10.48 27.37 0.48
CA LEU A 474 9.07 26.97 0.50
C LEU A 474 8.33 27.66 -0.65
N PHE A 475 7.84 26.86 -1.60
CA PHE A 475 7.03 27.32 -2.72
C PHE A 475 5.69 26.55 -2.85
N PHE A 476 5.45 25.57 -1.99
CA PHE A 476 4.23 24.78 -1.97
C PHE A 476 3.73 24.51 -0.54
N LEU A 477 2.49 24.92 -0.27
CA LEU A 477 1.77 24.70 0.98
C LEU A 477 0.44 24.00 0.69
N CYS A 478 0.19 22.86 1.34
CA CYS A 478 -1.08 22.15 1.32
C CYS A 478 -1.66 22.13 2.73
N ILE A 479 -2.80 22.77 2.93
CA ILE A 479 -3.48 22.79 4.22
C ILE A 479 -4.68 21.84 4.17
N SER A 480 -4.70 20.82 5.03
CA SER A 480 -5.72 19.78 5.03
C SER A 480 -6.84 20.03 6.04
N ASP A 481 -7.97 19.35 5.83
CA ASP A 481 -9.14 19.32 6.71
C ASP A 481 -9.82 20.69 6.91
N ILE A 482 -9.88 21.49 5.83
CA ILE A 482 -10.44 22.85 5.83
C ILE A 482 -11.73 22.94 5.03
N SER A 483 -12.63 23.82 5.49
CA SER A 483 -13.83 24.25 4.77
C SER A 483 -13.51 25.31 3.70
N GLU A 484 -14.21 25.26 2.57
CA GLU A 484 -14.05 26.18 1.45
C GLU A 484 -14.21 27.67 1.84
N VAL A 485 -14.99 27.95 2.89
CA VAL A 485 -15.25 29.32 3.40
C VAL A 485 -13.95 30.06 3.74
N TYR A 486 -12.91 29.34 4.19
CA TYR A 486 -11.64 29.96 4.60
C TYR A 486 -10.79 30.46 3.44
N ILE A 487 -11.08 30.05 2.20
CA ILE A 487 -10.29 30.44 1.03
C ILE A 487 -10.42 31.93 0.76
N LYS A 488 -11.64 32.47 0.83
CA LYS A 488 -11.88 33.91 0.65
C LYS A 488 -11.12 34.73 1.69
N ASN A 489 -11.14 34.28 2.94
CA ASN A 489 -10.42 34.95 4.03
C ASN A 489 -8.90 34.87 3.83
N LEU A 490 -8.39 33.72 3.37
CA LEU A 490 -6.97 33.54 3.09
C LEU A 490 -6.50 34.42 1.93
N ILE A 491 -7.27 34.48 0.82
CA ILE A 491 -6.97 35.37 -0.32
C ILE A 491 -6.95 36.82 0.14
N ASN A 492 -7.99 37.27 0.83
CA ASN A 492 -8.09 38.65 1.33
C ASN A 492 -6.91 39.01 2.24
N MET A 493 -6.47 38.08 3.10
CA MET A 493 -5.31 38.28 3.96
C MET A 493 -4.01 38.42 3.15
N ILE A 494 -3.77 37.51 2.20
CA ILE A 494 -2.55 37.54 1.36
C ILE A 494 -2.48 38.86 0.57
N GLU A 495 -3.60 39.29 -0.02
CA GLU A 495 -3.67 40.52 -0.82
C GLU A 495 -3.53 41.78 0.04
N LYS A 496 -4.28 41.88 1.15
CA LYS A 496 -4.28 43.04 2.04
C LYS A 496 -2.90 43.29 2.66
N GLU A 497 -2.21 42.22 3.03
CA GLU A 497 -0.91 42.29 3.69
C GLU A 497 0.27 42.17 2.71
N LYS A 498 0.00 42.00 1.42
CA LYS A 498 1.01 41.83 0.36
C LYS A 498 2.03 40.73 0.67
N LEU A 499 1.55 39.61 1.25
CA LEU A 499 2.42 38.52 1.69
C LEU A 499 3.05 37.77 0.51
N LEU A 500 2.32 37.67 -0.61
CA LEU A 500 2.77 37.03 -1.84
C LEU A 500 2.41 37.91 -3.03
N SER A 501 3.36 38.13 -3.94
CA SER A 501 3.13 38.86 -5.18
C SER A 501 2.52 37.98 -6.28
N ASP A 502 2.97 36.72 -6.33
CA ASP A 502 2.66 35.77 -7.39
C ASP A 502 2.33 34.45 -6.73
N TYR A 503 1.04 34.15 -6.59
CA TYR A 503 0.61 32.90 -5.97
C TYR A 503 -0.64 32.35 -6.64
N PHE A 504 -0.90 31.08 -6.40
CA PHE A 504 -2.13 30.43 -6.79
C PHE A 504 -2.66 29.62 -5.62
N ILE A 505 -3.98 29.63 -5.49
CA ILE A 505 -4.70 28.92 -4.45
C ILE A 505 -5.81 28.08 -5.07
N LYS A 506 -5.95 26.83 -4.64
CA LYS A 506 -7.06 25.97 -5.06
C LYS A 506 -7.56 25.08 -3.95
N PHE A 507 -8.88 24.88 -3.93
CA PHE A 507 -9.55 23.92 -3.08
C PHE A 507 -9.75 22.59 -3.80
N ILE A 508 -9.30 21.48 -3.23
CA ILE A 508 -9.62 20.14 -3.72
C ILE A 508 -9.76 19.21 -2.51
N ASN A 509 -10.87 18.47 -2.42
CA ASN A 509 -11.08 17.42 -1.41
C ASN A 509 -10.81 17.88 0.04
N ARG A 510 -11.37 19.03 0.46
CA ARG A 510 -11.14 19.63 1.80
C ARG A 510 -9.69 20.04 2.08
N LYS A 511 -8.91 20.27 1.03
CA LYS A 511 -7.53 20.77 1.12
C LYS A 511 -7.38 22.04 0.33
N ILE A 512 -6.62 22.98 0.88
CA ILE A 512 -6.18 24.20 0.20
C ILE A 512 -4.75 23.97 -0.26
N TYR A 513 -4.54 24.09 -1.57
CA TYR A 513 -3.22 24.06 -2.19
C TYR A 513 -2.83 25.49 -2.54
N LEU A 514 -1.76 25.98 -1.95
CA LEU A 514 -1.18 27.30 -2.17
C LEU A 514 0.23 27.13 -2.70
N TRP A 515 0.57 27.79 -3.81
CA TRP A 515 1.92 27.81 -4.36
C TRP A 515 2.30 29.20 -4.84
N TRP A 516 3.60 29.53 -4.82
CA TRP A 516 4.11 30.86 -5.17
C TRP A 516 5.57 30.83 -5.64
#